data_AF-A0A953WX97-F1
#
_entry.id   AF-A0A953WX97-F1
#
_cell.length_a   1.000
_cell.length_b   1.000
_cell.length_c   1.000
_cell.angle_alpha   90.00
_cell.angle_beta   90.00
_cell.angle_gamma   90.00
#
_symmetry.space_group_name_H-M   'P 1'
#
loop_
_entity.id
_entity.type
_entity.pdbx_description
1 polymer ?
#
loop_
_entity_poly.entity_id
_entity_poly.type
_entity_poly.pdbx_seq_one_letter_code
_entity_poly.pdbx_strand_id
1 'polypeptide(L)'
;MSDDTAPASPTLITLGCRLNAYESEVMRGHAAEAGLGNAVIVNTCAVTAEAVRSARQAIRRAAKDNPDAPILVTGCAAQIDPDMFANMPEVTRVIGNHEKMKAETWKPLDLLGGTEKVRVNDIMSVTETAAHLIDGMDGRARAYVQVQNGCDHRCTFCIIPFGRGNSRSVPAGEVVDQVRRLVETGHYEVVLTGVDLTSWGADLPGAPQLGNLVQRILKLVPGLKQLRISSIDAIEIDDALFEAMGEPRLAPFMHLSLQHGDDLILKRMKRRHLRDDA
;
A
#
# COMPACT_ATOMS: atom_id res chain seq x y z
N MET A 1 -37.79 14.73 -8.20
CA MET A 1 -36.49 15.00 -8.84
C MET A 1 -35.48 14.98 -7.71
N SER A 2 -34.98 13.77 -7.41
CA SER A 2 -33.92 13.55 -6.43
C SER A 2 -32.62 14.03 -7.06
N ASP A 3 -32.00 15.01 -6.42
CA ASP A 3 -30.69 15.53 -6.81
C ASP A 3 -29.65 14.47 -6.43
N ASP A 4 -29.32 13.58 -7.38
CA ASP A 4 -28.26 12.57 -7.30
C ASP A 4 -26.88 13.28 -7.36
N THR A 5 -26.62 14.14 -6.39
CA THR A 5 -25.27 14.67 -6.18
C THR A 5 -24.45 13.56 -5.55
N ALA A 6 -23.50 13.03 -6.32
CA ALA A 6 -22.51 12.08 -5.81
C ALA A 6 -21.94 12.62 -4.48
N PRO A 7 -21.83 11.78 -3.43
CA PRO A 7 -21.37 12.23 -2.13
C PRO A 7 -20.03 12.96 -2.28
N ALA A 8 -19.90 14.12 -1.63
CA ALA A 8 -18.66 14.89 -1.64
C ALA A 8 -17.51 13.97 -1.22
N SER A 9 -16.45 13.93 -2.03
CA SER A 9 -15.31 13.05 -1.80
C SER A 9 -14.23 13.76 -0.99
N PRO A 10 -13.58 13.07 -0.04
CA PRO A 10 -12.49 13.65 0.74
C PRO A 10 -11.30 14.04 -0.14
N THR A 11 -10.50 15.00 0.33
CA THR A 11 -9.22 15.34 -0.29
C THR A 11 -8.13 14.38 0.20
N LEU A 12 -7.48 13.66 -0.72
CA LEU A 12 -6.42 12.70 -0.41
C LEU A 12 -5.05 13.27 -0.79
N ILE A 13 -4.17 13.44 0.19
CA ILE A 13 -2.76 13.76 -0.01
C ILE A 13 -1.95 12.48 0.19
N THR A 14 -1.64 11.81 -0.92
CA THR A 14 -0.90 10.55 -0.92
C THR A 14 0.60 10.81 -1.11
N LEU A 15 1.41 10.41 -0.12
CA LEU A 15 2.86 10.50 -0.18
C LEU A 15 3.47 9.10 -0.18
N GLY A 16 4.62 8.92 -0.83
CA GLY A 16 5.38 7.68 -0.77
C GLY A 16 5.15 6.73 -1.96
N CYS A 17 4.69 5.52 -1.68
CA CYS A 17 4.80 4.37 -2.59
C CYS A 17 3.49 3.99 -3.29
N ARG A 18 3.56 3.00 -4.19
CA ARG A 18 2.40 2.45 -4.91
C ARG A 18 1.37 1.81 -3.98
N LEU A 19 1.82 1.20 -2.88
CA LEU A 19 0.92 0.71 -1.82
C LEU A 19 0.11 1.85 -1.21
N ASN A 20 0.75 2.97 -0.86
CA ASN A 20 0.03 4.13 -0.33
C ASN A 20 -1.03 4.65 -1.32
N ALA A 21 -0.74 4.63 -2.63
CA ALA A 21 -1.72 5.02 -3.65
C ALA A 21 -2.92 4.07 -3.72
N TYR A 22 -2.69 2.75 -3.69
CA TYR A 22 -3.77 1.76 -3.60
C TYR A 22 -4.62 1.95 -2.33
N GLU A 23 -3.95 2.04 -1.17
CA GLU A 23 -4.60 2.24 0.13
C GLU A 23 -5.40 3.55 0.16
N SER A 24 -4.92 4.61 -0.49
CA SER A 24 -5.64 5.89 -0.59
C SER A 24 -6.94 5.80 -1.37
N GLU A 25 -7.04 4.98 -2.41
CA GLU A 25 -8.31 4.77 -3.11
C GLU A 25 -9.31 3.97 -2.27
N VAL A 26 -8.83 3.02 -1.45
CA VAL A 26 -9.67 2.32 -0.48
C VAL A 26 -10.20 3.29 0.58
N MET A 27 -9.32 4.13 1.14
CA MET A 27 -9.70 5.14 2.12
C MET A 27 -10.69 6.15 1.55
N ARG A 28 -10.55 6.54 0.27
CA ARG A 28 -11.49 7.43 -0.41
C ARG A 28 -12.91 6.85 -0.39
N GLY A 29 -13.07 5.57 -0.74
CA GLY A 29 -14.36 4.88 -0.70
C GLY A 29 -14.97 4.89 0.69
N HIS A 30 -14.23 4.42 1.70
CA HIS A 30 -14.71 4.36 3.08
C HIS A 30 -15.09 5.73 3.64
N ALA A 31 -14.27 6.76 3.40
CA ALA A 31 -14.53 8.10 3.89
C ALA A 31 -15.71 8.78 3.16
N ALA A 32 -15.86 8.56 1.85
CA ALA A 32 -17.00 9.08 1.09
C ALA A 32 -18.32 8.43 1.55
N GLU A 33 -18.34 7.12 1.73
CA GLU A 33 -19.49 6.36 2.27
C GLU A 33 -19.85 6.81 3.69
N ALA A 34 -18.85 7.16 4.50
CA ALA A 34 -19.04 7.67 5.85
C ALA A 34 -19.43 9.16 5.92
N GLY A 35 -19.55 9.85 4.78
CA GLY A 35 -19.94 11.26 4.71
C GLY A 35 -18.83 12.25 5.10
N LEU A 36 -17.56 11.84 5.05
CA LEU A 36 -16.39 12.67 5.36
C LEU A 36 -15.87 13.48 4.16
N GLY A 37 -16.77 14.00 3.33
CA GLY A 37 -16.41 14.68 2.09
C GLY A 37 -15.60 15.95 2.24
N ASN A 38 -15.68 16.62 3.40
CA ASN A 38 -14.89 17.81 3.70
C ASN A 38 -13.54 17.50 4.37
N ALA A 39 -13.22 16.23 4.64
CA ALA A 39 -11.98 15.87 5.32
C ALA A 39 -10.77 15.91 4.37
N VAL A 40 -9.60 16.23 4.93
CA VAL A 40 -8.32 16.02 4.25
C VAL A 40 -7.59 14.86 4.90
N ILE A 41 -7.31 13.82 4.11
CA ILE A 41 -6.61 12.62 4.54
C ILE A 41 -5.18 12.65 4.01
N VAL A 42 -4.19 12.65 4.91
CA VAL A 42 -2.77 12.65 4.57
C VAL A 42 -2.17 11.25 4.82
N ASN A 43 -1.85 10.54 3.75
CA ASN A 43 -1.24 9.20 3.80
C ASN A 43 0.29 9.32 3.72
N THR A 44 0.97 9.17 4.85
CA THR A 44 2.38 9.50 5.05
C THR A 44 3.34 8.38 4.66
N CYS A 45 4.59 8.76 4.39
CA CYS A 45 5.71 7.86 4.09
C CYS A 45 6.83 8.05 5.13
N ALA A 46 7.46 6.95 5.53
CA ALA A 46 8.54 6.93 6.53
C ALA A 46 9.91 6.53 5.98
N VAL A 47 10.03 6.22 4.68
CA VAL A 47 11.25 5.62 4.10
C VAL A 47 12.48 6.52 4.27
N THR A 48 12.29 7.84 4.25
CA THR A 48 13.36 8.81 4.48
C THR A 48 12.90 9.91 5.41
N ALA A 49 13.85 10.55 6.10
CA ALA A 49 13.57 11.73 6.91
C ALA A 49 12.97 12.88 6.08
N GLU A 50 13.34 12.98 4.79
CA GLU A 50 12.74 13.96 3.87
C GLU A 50 11.27 13.66 3.60
N ALA A 51 10.89 12.38 3.45
CA ALA A 51 9.49 11.99 3.30
C ALA A 51 8.65 12.39 4.52
N VAL A 52 9.19 12.22 5.74
CA VAL A 52 8.54 12.65 6.99
C VAL A 52 8.44 14.18 7.06
N ARG A 53 9.49 14.91 6.66
CA ARG A 53 9.45 16.39 6.57
C ARG A 53 8.38 16.87 5.60
N SER A 54 8.34 16.29 4.40
CA SER A 54 7.34 16.60 3.37
C SER A 54 5.91 16.33 3.86
N ALA A 55 5.68 15.24 4.60
CA ALA A 55 4.38 14.95 5.21
C ALA A 55 3.93 16.05 6.18
N ARG A 56 4.82 16.50 7.07
CA ARG A 56 4.51 17.58 8.01
C ARG A 56 4.26 18.91 7.31
N GLN A 57 4.98 19.21 6.24
CA GLN A 57 4.74 20.40 5.43
C GLN A 57 3.38 20.33 4.72
N ALA A 58 3.04 19.17 4.16
CA ALA A 58 1.75 18.94 3.50
C ALA A 58 0.57 19.10 4.47
N ILE A 59 0.69 18.60 5.71
CA ILE A 59 -0.33 18.78 6.76
C ILE A 59 -0.58 20.26 7.05
N ARG A 60 0.49 21.05 7.27
CA ARG A 60 0.36 22.48 7.54
C ARG A 60 -0.28 23.24 6.38
N ARG A 61 0.13 22.90 5.16
CA ARG A 61 -0.43 23.48 3.95
C ARG A 61 -1.92 23.13 3.81
N ALA A 62 -2.27 21.86 4.01
CA ALA A 62 -3.65 21.40 3.93
C ALA A 62 -4.57 22.14 4.92
N ALA A 63 -4.13 22.31 6.16
CA ALA A 63 -4.87 23.05 7.18
C ALA A 63 -5.01 24.54 6.85
N LYS A 64 -3.97 25.15 6.25
CA LYS A 64 -4.04 26.54 5.77
C LYS A 64 -5.04 26.70 4.61
N ASP A 65 -5.00 25.77 3.66
CA ASP A 65 -5.82 25.81 2.44
C ASP A 65 -7.27 25.38 2.73
N ASN A 66 -7.53 24.67 3.83
CA ASN A 66 -8.85 24.17 4.23
C ASN A 66 -9.10 24.40 5.75
N PRO A 67 -9.36 25.64 6.19
CA PRO A 67 -9.42 25.99 7.61
C PRO A 67 -10.46 25.23 8.45
N ASP A 68 -11.57 24.84 7.83
CA ASP A 68 -12.70 24.16 8.50
C ASP A 68 -12.70 22.64 8.28
N ALA A 69 -11.72 22.11 7.56
CA ALA A 69 -11.64 20.69 7.24
C ALA A 69 -10.92 19.91 8.34
N PRO A 70 -11.46 18.76 8.80
CA PRO A 70 -10.71 17.87 9.68
C PRO A 70 -9.51 17.28 8.93
N ILE A 71 -8.34 17.33 9.55
CA ILE A 71 -7.10 16.77 9.00
C ILE A 71 -6.84 15.41 9.65
N LEU A 72 -7.00 14.36 8.85
CA LEU A 72 -6.80 12.97 9.27
C LEU A 72 -5.45 12.49 8.75
N VAL A 73 -4.56 12.05 9.63
CA VAL A 73 -3.19 11.64 9.27
C VAL A 73 -3.03 10.14 9.47
N THR A 74 -2.46 9.46 8.48
CA THR A 74 -2.22 8.01 8.52
C THR A 74 -0.97 7.64 7.72
N GLY A 75 -0.72 6.35 7.49
CA GLY A 75 0.42 5.84 6.74
C GLY A 75 1.61 5.45 7.61
N CYS A 76 2.73 5.12 6.97
CA CYS A 76 3.85 4.47 7.66
C CYS A 76 4.45 5.36 8.75
N ALA A 77 4.59 6.68 8.50
CA ALA A 77 5.20 7.57 9.48
C ALA A 77 4.29 7.77 10.69
N ALA A 78 2.99 7.91 10.46
CA ALA A 78 1.98 8.01 11.51
C ALA A 78 1.86 6.73 12.37
N GLN A 79 2.11 5.56 11.78
CA GLN A 79 2.19 4.30 12.53
C GLN A 79 3.45 4.21 13.41
N ILE A 80 4.59 4.65 12.88
CA ILE A 80 5.88 4.53 13.57
C ILE A 80 6.01 5.55 14.71
N ASP A 81 5.56 6.77 14.48
CA ASP A 81 5.64 7.87 15.45
C ASP A 81 4.31 8.63 15.49
N PRO A 82 3.27 8.05 16.13
CA PRO A 82 1.96 8.67 16.19
C PRO A 82 1.96 9.99 16.96
N ASP A 83 2.75 10.09 18.03
CA ASP A 83 2.83 11.26 18.89
C ASP A 83 3.37 12.47 18.14
N MET A 84 4.35 12.29 17.23
CA MET A 84 4.83 13.38 16.38
C MET A 84 3.70 14.08 15.63
N PHE A 85 2.74 13.33 15.10
CA PHE A 85 1.62 13.88 14.35
C PHE A 85 0.48 14.33 15.26
N ALA A 86 0.21 13.64 16.36
CA ALA A 86 -0.81 14.05 17.32
C ALA A 86 -0.50 15.40 18.00
N ASN A 87 0.79 15.68 18.21
CA ASN A 87 1.29 16.95 18.75
C ASN A 87 1.23 18.11 17.75
N MET A 88 0.89 17.86 16.47
CA MET A 88 0.65 18.94 15.51
C MET A 88 -0.74 19.55 15.78
N PRO A 89 -0.86 20.87 16.04
CA PRO A 89 -2.14 21.51 16.29
C PRO A 89 -3.14 21.34 15.14
N GLU A 90 -2.64 21.26 13.91
CA GLU A 90 -3.42 21.10 12.69
C GLU A 90 -4.10 19.73 12.57
N VAL A 91 -3.62 18.72 13.29
CA VAL A 91 -4.08 17.33 13.13
C VAL A 91 -5.27 17.06 14.04
N THR A 92 -6.37 16.61 13.42
CA THR A 92 -7.59 16.19 14.09
C THR A 92 -7.46 14.77 14.65
N ARG A 93 -6.98 13.82 13.84
CA ARG A 93 -6.79 12.43 14.24
C ARG A 93 -5.60 11.79 13.55
N VAL A 94 -4.91 10.91 14.26
CA VAL A 94 -3.88 10.00 13.74
C VAL A 94 -4.46 8.58 13.71
N ILE A 95 -4.40 7.93 12.56
CA ILE A 95 -4.98 6.60 12.30
C ILE A 95 -3.86 5.63 11.91
N GLY A 96 -3.85 4.45 12.53
CA GLY A 96 -2.84 3.42 12.26
C GLY A 96 -2.94 2.85 10.85
N ASN A 97 -1.86 2.22 10.41
CA ASN A 97 -1.69 1.76 9.04
C ASN A 97 -2.64 0.60 8.69
N HIS A 98 -3.03 -0.22 9.67
CA HIS A 98 -4.02 -1.26 9.49
C HIS A 98 -5.45 -0.72 9.64
N GLU A 99 -5.68 0.16 10.62
CA GLU A 99 -6.99 0.74 10.93
C GLU A 99 -7.57 1.51 9.74
N LYS A 100 -6.72 2.22 8.98
CA LYS A 100 -7.14 3.00 7.81
C LYS A 100 -7.85 2.17 6.73
N MET A 101 -7.60 0.87 6.70
CA MET A 101 -8.17 -0.07 5.74
C MET A 101 -9.54 -0.60 6.17
N LYS A 102 -10.03 -0.25 7.37
CA LYS A 102 -11.31 -0.73 7.90
C LYS A 102 -12.39 0.32 7.76
N ALA A 103 -13.53 -0.04 7.15
CA ALA A 103 -14.65 0.87 6.97
C ALA A 103 -15.16 1.45 8.30
N GLU A 104 -15.19 0.64 9.37
CA GLU A 104 -15.64 1.09 10.69
C GLU A 104 -14.78 2.18 11.32
N THR A 105 -13.49 2.28 10.93
CA THR A 105 -12.60 3.36 11.37
C THR A 105 -13.11 4.71 10.89
N TRP A 106 -13.84 4.76 9.77
CA TRP A 106 -14.24 5.99 9.09
C TRP A 106 -15.53 6.63 9.65
N LYS A 107 -16.13 6.06 10.69
CA LYS A 107 -17.35 6.61 11.32
C LYS A 107 -17.09 8.00 11.92
N PRO A 108 -17.83 9.06 11.52
CA PRO A 108 -17.57 10.42 11.97
C PRO A 108 -17.65 10.62 13.49
N LEU A 109 -18.59 9.96 14.16
CA LEU A 109 -18.75 10.05 15.62
C LEU A 109 -17.47 9.65 16.35
N ASP A 110 -16.81 8.61 15.84
CA ASP A 110 -15.59 8.08 16.43
C ASP A 110 -14.37 8.90 15.98
N LEU A 111 -14.31 9.30 14.70
CA LEU A 111 -13.16 10.03 14.15
C LEU A 111 -13.07 11.49 14.56
N LEU A 112 -14.19 12.17 14.70
CA LEU A 112 -14.27 13.61 14.94
C LEU A 112 -14.67 13.93 16.39
N GLY A 113 -15.20 12.96 17.14
CA GLY A 113 -15.52 13.08 18.56
C GLY A 113 -14.37 12.66 19.51
N GLY A 114 -14.51 12.99 20.79
CA GLY A 114 -13.57 12.56 21.85
C GLY A 114 -12.22 13.30 21.88
N THR A 115 -11.47 13.10 22.96
CA THR A 115 -10.19 13.82 23.22
C THR A 115 -8.94 13.08 22.71
N GLU A 116 -9.04 11.78 22.43
CA GLU A 116 -7.87 10.94 22.12
C GLU A 116 -7.45 11.02 20.65
N LYS A 117 -6.48 11.86 20.31
CA LYS A 117 -6.04 12.07 18.92
C LYS A 117 -5.41 10.83 18.24
N VAL A 118 -4.93 9.84 18.99
CA VAL A 118 -4.19 8.68 18.46
C VAL A 118 -5.09 7.46 18.42
N ARG A 119 -5.23 6.84 17.25
CA ARG A 119 -5.93 5.56 17.03
C ARG A 119 -5.05 4.64 16.23
N VAL A 120 -3.99 4.18 16.89
CA VAL A 120 -2.91 3.38 16.29
C VAL A 120 -2.73 2.15 17.16
N ASN A 121 -3.01 0.97 16.60
CA ASN A 121 -2.77 -0.29 17.28
C ASN A 121 -1.36 -0.82 16.97
N ASP A 122 -0.97 -1.87 17.69
CA ASP A 122 0.26 -2.58 17.41
C ASP A 122 0.21 -3.25 16.03
N ILE A 123 1.03 -2.75 15.10
CA ILE A 123 1.10 -3.30 13.74
C ILE A 123 1.68 -4.72 13.71
N MET A 124 2.40 -5.14 14.75
CA MET A 124 2.99 -6.47 14.84
C MET A 124 1.96 -7.55 15.20
N SER A 125 0.81 -7.18 15.76
CA SER A 125 -0.27 -8.12 16.08
C SER A 125 -1.17 -8.44 14.87
N VAL A 126 -0.97 -7.77 13.72
CA VAL A 126 -1.77 -7.98 12.52
C VAL A 126 -1.30 -9.23 11.79
N THR A 127 -2.21 -10.20 11.60
CA THR A 127 -1.93 -11.50 10.97
C THR A 127 -2.49 -11.64 9.56
N GLU A 128 -3.45 -10.80 9.17
CA GLU A 128 -4.14 -10.91 7.88
C GLU A 128 -4.10 -9.58 7.11
N THR A 129 -4.18 -9.67 5.78
CA THR A 129 -4.39 -8.51 4.91
C THR A 129 -5.48 -8.86 3.92
N ALA A 130 -6.61 -8.13 3.98
CA ALA A 130 -7.73 -8.36 3.07
C ALA A 130 -7.44 -7.75 1.69
N ALA A 131 -8.01 -8.34 0.63
CA ALA A 131 -8.20 -7.60 -0.61
C ALA A 131 -9.29 -6.56 -0.41
N HIS A 132 -8.95 -5.31 -0.69
CA HIS A 132 -9.95 -4.25 -0.82
C HIS A 132 -10.26 -4.08 -2.29
N LEU A 133 -11.49 -4.38 -2.68
CA LEU A 133 -11.88 -4.27 -4.06
C LEU A 133 -12.01 -2.80 -4.44
N ILE A 134 -11.17 -2.33 -5.37
CA ILE A 134 -11.27 -0.96 -5.93
C ILE A 134 -11.78 -1.02 -7.36
N ASP A 135 -12.62 -0.06 -7.74
CA ASP A 135 -13.12 0.08 -9.11
C ASP A 135 -12.11 0.72 -10.07
N GLY A 136 -11.07 1.35 -9.55
CA GLY A 136 -10.09 2.03 -10.37
C GLY A 136 -9.14 2.93 -9.58
N MET A 137 -8.25 3.58 -10.32
CA MET A 137 -7.41 4.65 -9.80
C MET A 137 -7.81 5.93 -10.54
N ASP A 138 -8.35 6.92 -9.83
CA ASP A 138 -8.88 8.13 -10.46
C ASP A 138 -7.83 8.80 -11.39
N GLY A 139 -8.25 9.10 -12.62
CA GLY A 139 -7.42 9.71 -13.66
C GLY A 139 -6.25 8.87 -14.19
N ARG A 140 -6.17 7.54 -13.93
CA ARG A 140 -5.03 6.71 -14.36
C ARG A 140 -5.47 5.48 -15.17
N ALA A 141 -4.87 5.31 -16.36
CA ALA A 141 -5.01 4.08 -17.14
C ALA A 141 -4.40 2.84 -16.45
N ARG A 142 -3.49 3.06 -15.49
CA ARG A 142 -2.77 2.03 -14.74
C ARG A 142 -3.32 1.91 -13.32
N ALA A 143 -3.73 0.70 -12.96
CA ALA A 143 -4.19 0.37 -11.61
C ALA A 143 -3.09 -0.34 -10.79
N TYR A 144 -3.13 -0.16 -9.47
CA TYR A 144 -2.26 -0.88 -8.54
C TYR A 144 -3.08 -1.92 -7.78
N VAL A 145 -2.51 -3.11 -7.59
CA VAL A 145 -3.15 -4.17 -6.80
C VAL A 145 -2.17 -4.58 -5.71
N GLN A 146 -2.55 -4.34 -4.46
CA GLN A 146 -1.81 -4.87 -3.32
C GLN A 146 -1.99 -6.39 -3.30
N VAL A 147 -0.88 -7.11 -3.33
CA VAL A 147 -0.89 -8.57 -3.17
C VAL A 147 -0.17 -9.00 -1.91
N GLN A 148 0.70 -8.15 -1.35
CA GLN A 148 1.52 -8.44 -0.18
C GLN A 148 1.72 -7.16 0.65
N ASN A 149 1.79 -7.27 1.97
CA ASN A 149 2.08 -6.14 2.87
C ASN A 149 2.94 -6.58 4.05
N GLY A 150 3.65 -5.63 4.67
CA GLY A 150 4.64 -5.92 5.71
C GLY A 150 5.86 -6.70 5.21
N CYS A 151 6.79 -7.06 6.09
CA CYS A 151 7.98 -7.81 5.67
C CYS A 151 8.58 -8.51 6.89
N ASP A 152 8.99 -9.77 6.73
CA ASP A 152 9.69 -10.54 7.77
C ASP A 152 11.21 -10.40 7.70
N HIS A 153 11.71 -9.89 6.57
CA HIS A 153 13.12 -9.62 6.40
C HIS A 153 13.53 -8.36 7.19
N ARG A 154 14.66 -8.44 7.88
CA ARG A 154 15.15 -7.40 8.80
C ARG A 154 16.44 -6.77 8.27
N CYS A 155 16.35 -6.12 7.10
CA CYS A 155 17.42 -5.25 6.60
C CYS A 155 17.79 -4.21 7.66
N THR A 156 19.09 -4.02 7.92
CA THR A 156 19.54 -3.15 9.03
C THR A 156 19.17 -1.68 8.89
N PHE A 157 18.89 -1.23 7.67
CA PHE A 157 18.48 0.15 7.36
C PHE A 157 16.95 0.33 7.27
N CYS A 158 16.17 -0.75 7.30
CA CYS A 158 14.76 -0.71 6.91
C CYS A 158 13.84 -0.46 8.10
N ILE A 159 13.11 0.65 8.07
CA ILE A 159 12.11 1.00 9.08
C ILE A 159 10.74 0.33 8.84
N ILE A 160 10.52 -0.22 7.65
CA ILE A 160 9.18 -0.65 7.20
C ILE A 160 8.50 -1.69 8.12
N PRO A 161 9.20 -2.68 8.72
CA PRO A 161 8.54 -3.62 9.63
C PRO A 161 7.79 -2.91 10.78
N PHE A 162 8.27 -1.77 11.25
CA PHE A 162 7.61 -1.00 12.33
C PHE A 162 6.42 -0.16 11.84
N GLY A 163 6.30 0.10 10.54
CA GLY A 163 5.17 0.82 9.95
C GLY A 163 4.13 -0.08 9.30
N ARG A 164 4.50 -1.31 8.93
CA ARG A 164 3.66 -2.24 8.16
C ARG A 164 3.58 -3.65 8.73
N GLY A 165 4.31 -3.98 9.80
CA GLY A 165 4.24 -5.27 10.47
C GLY A 165 4.92 -6.41 9.70
N ASN A 166 4.63 -7.64 10.13
CA ASN A 166 5.11 -8.88 9.52
C ASN A 166 4.57 -9.09 8.10
N SER A 167 5.18 -9.99 7.33
CA SER A 167 4.71 -10.28 5.97
C SER A 167 3.32 -10.90 6.01
N ARG A 168 2.44 -10.42 5.13
CA ARG A 168 1.07 -10.92 4.94
C ARG A 168 0.72 -10.89 3.48
N SER A 169 0.14 -11.98 2.98
CA SER A 169 -0.24 -12.13 1.58
C SER A 169 -1.75 -12.08 1.40
N VAL A 170 -2.17 -11.46 0.31
CA VAL A 170 -3.54 -11.56 -0.18
C VAL A 170 -3.69 -12.91 -0.91
N PRO A 171 -4.72 -13.73 -0.61
CA PRO A 171 -4.96 -14.98 -1.32
C PRO A 171 -5.10 -14.79 -2.83
N ALA A 172 -4.57 -15.72 -3.62
CA ALA A 172 -4.53 -15.60 -5.08
C ALA A 172 -5.92 -15.44 -5.74
N GLY A 173 -6.96 -16.03 -5.14
CA GLY A 173 -8.34 -15.88 -5.62
C GLY A 173 -8.79 -14.42 -5.60
N GLU A 174 -8.63 -13.76 -4.45
CA GLU A 174 -8.99 -12.36 -4.27
C GLU A 174 -8.17 -11.43 -5.17
N VAL A 175 -6.87 -11.71 -5.35
CA VAL A 175 -6.03 -10.95 -6.28
C VAL A 175 -6.56 -11.07 -7.71
N VAL A 176 -6.88 -12.29 -8.16
CA VAL A 176 -7.42 -12.53 -9.50
C VAL A 176 -8.76 -11.83 -9.70
N ASP A 177 -9.63 -11.87 -8.70
CA ASP A 177 -10.94 -11.21 -8.75
C ASP A 177 -10.80 -9.69 -8.81
N GLN A 178 -9.87 -9.11 -8.05
CA GLN A 178 -9.57 -7.69 -8.12
C GLN A 178 -9.01 -7.27 -9.48
N VAL A 179 -8.09 -8.06 -10.05
CA VAL A 179 -7.55 -7.80 -11.40
C VAL A 179 -8.66 -7.89 -12.45
N ARG A 180 -9.56 -8.87 -12.33
CA ARG A 180 -10.72 -9.02 -13.24
C ARG A 180 -11.62 -7.79 -13.17
N ARG A 181 -12.01 -7.36 -11.97
CA ARG A 181 -12.84 -6.17 -11.75
C ARG A 181 -12.22 -4.93 -12.39
N LEU A 182 -10.91 -4.72 -12.21
CA LEU A 182 -10.20 -3.60 -12.82
C LEU A 182 -10.24 -3.64 -14.36
N VAL A 183 -10.09 -4.83 -14.96
CA VAL A 183 -10.23 -4.98 -16.41
C VAL A 183 -11.65 -4.68 -16.88
N GLU A 184 -12.67 -5.11 -16.12
CA GLU A 184 -14.09 -4.83 -16.40
C GLU A 184 -14.42 -3.34 -16.30
N THR A 185 -13.73 -2.59 -15.43
CA THR A 185 -13.86 -1.12 -15.32
C THR A 185 -12.93 -0.35 -16.26
N GLY A 186 -12.26 -1.02 -17.20
CA GLY A 186 -11.45 -0.39 -18.25
C GLY A 186 -9.98 -0.16 -17.91
N HIS A 187 -9.47 -0.70 -16.80
CA HIS A 187 -8.05 -0.66 -16.44
C HIS A 187 -7.33 -1.90 -16.97
N TYR A 188 -6.70 -1.76 -18.14
CA TYR A 188 -6.04 -2.87 -18.82
C TYR A 188 -4.56 -3.05 -18.48
N GLU A 189 -3.99 -2.12 -17.70
CA GLU A 189 -2.63 -2.20 -17.18
C GLU A 189 -2.64 -2.27 -15.65
N VAL A 190 -2.18 -3.38 -15.10
CA VAL A 190 -2.15 -3.62 -13.65
C VAL A 190 -0.72 -3.77 -13.15
N VAL A 191 -0.38 -3.12 -12.04
CA VAL A 191 0.89 -3.33 -11.32
C VAL A 191 0.63 -4.05 -10.00
N LEU A 192 1.23 -5.23 -9.84
CA LEU A 192 1.28 -5.91 -8.55
C LEU A 192 2.23 -5.19 -7.62
N THR A 193 1.71 -4.78 -6.47
CA THR A 193 2.47 -4.04 -5.47
C THR A 193 2.52 -4.78 -4.15
N GLY A 194 3.66 -4.69 -3.50
CA GLY A 194 3.91 -5.22 -2.16
C GLY A 194 5.09 -4.49 -1.51
N VAL A 195 5.32 -4.77 -0.24
CA VAL A 195 6.53 -4.29 0.46
C VAL A 195 7.72 -5.15 0.05
N ASP A 196 7.54 -6.46 0.11
CA ASP A 196 8.51 -7.50 -0.23
C ASP A 196 7.77 -8.52 -1.10
N LEU A 197 7.58 -8.15 -2.35
CA LEU A 197 6.64 -8.80 -3.26
C LEU A 197 6.96 -10.27 -3.52
N THR A 198 8.25 -10.62 -3.55
CA THR A 198 8.74 -12.00 -3.72
C THR A 198 8.44 -12.89 -2.53
N SER A 199 8.21 -12.32 -1.34
CA SER A 199 7.78 -13.08 -0.15
C SER A 199 6.26 -13.37 -0.15
N TRP A 200 5.53 -13.02 -1.22
CA TRP A 200 4.13 -13.39 -1.36
C TRP A 200 3.96 -14.92 -1.29
N GLY A 201 2.96 -15.35 -0.54
CA GLY A 201 2.49 -16.72 -0.45
C GLY A 201 3.18 -17.58 0.60
N ALA A 202 4.29 -17.14 1.21
CA ALA A 202 4.98 -17.89 2.27
C ALA A 202 4.10 -18.15 3.52
N ASP A 203 3.13 -17.27 3.78
CA ASP A 203 2.14 -17.34 4.85
C ASP A 203 0.82 -18.03 4.45
N LEU A 204 0.69 -18.44 3.17
CA LEU A 204 -0.53 -19.09 2.66
C LEU A 204 -0.41 -20.63 2.68
N PRO A 205 -1.55 -21.36 2.71
CA PRO A 205 -1.53 -22.82 2.60
C PRO A 205 -0.80 -23.30 1.35
N GLY A 206 0.15 -24.22 1.53
CA GLY A 206 0.99 -24.75 0.45
C GLY A 206 2.16 -23.86 0.06
N ALA A 207 2.36 -22.71 0.72
CA ALA A 207 3.47 -21.79 0.53
C ALA A 207 3.80 -21.48 -0.96
N PRO A 208 2.81 -21.11 -1.80
CA PRO A 208 3.06 -20.85 -3.22
C PRO A 208 3.99 -19.65 -3.39
N GLN A 209 4.85 -19.69 -4.40
CA GLN A 209 5.77 -18.58 -4.73
C GLN A 209 5.11 -17.57 -5.68
N LEU A 210 5.70 -16.37 -5.78
CA LEU A 210 5.18 -15.25 -6.59
C LEU A 210 4.90 -15.61 -8.06
N GLY A 211 5.74 -16.43 -8.69
CA GLY A 211 5.53 -16.90 -10.06
C GLY A 211 4.18 -17.60 -10.25
N ASN A 212 3.71 -18.36 -9.26
CA ASN A 212 2.40 -19.01 -9.28
C ASN A 212 1.26 -17.99 -9.35
N LEU A 213 1.36 -16.88 -8.61
CA LEU A 213 0.37 -15.80 -8.65
C LEU A 213 0.35 -15.15 -10.03
N VAL A 214 1.52 -14.81 -10.57
CA VAL A 214 1.68 -14.15 -11.88
C VAL A 214 1.09 -15.01 -12.98
N GLN A 215 1.47 -16.29 -13.06
CA GLN A 215 0.94 -17.23 -14.05
C GLN A 215 -0.59 -17.39 -13.90
N ARG A 216 -1.10 -17.47 -12.66
CA ARG A 216 -2.53 -17.61 -12.40
C ARG A 216 -3.33 -16.39 -12.86
N ILE A 217 -2.83 -15.17 -12.63
CA ILE A 217 -3.46 -13.94 -13.12
C ILE A 217 -3.51 -13.94 -14.65
N LEU A 218 -2.36 -14.20 -15.29
CA LEU A 218 -2.25 -14.21 -16.75
C LEU A 218 -3.16 -15.26 -17.40
N LYS A 219 -3.37 -16.40 -16.74
CA LYS A 219 -4.26 -17.46 -17.19
C LYS A 219 -5.74 -17.13 -16.98
N LEU A 220 -6.12 -16.61 -15.81
CA LEU A 220 -7.52 -16.45 -15.40
C LEU A 220 -8.13 -15.09 -15.77
N VAL A 221 -7.32 -14.13 -16.22
CA VAL A 221 -7.79 -12.81 -16.68
C VAL A 221 -7.29 -12.54 -18.09
N PRO A 222 -7.84 -13.21 -19.13
CA PRO A 222 -7.41 -13.05 -20.51
C PRO A 222 -7.62 -11.63 -21.07
N GLY A 223 -8.53 -10.85 -20.48
CA GLY A 223 -8.77 -9.45 -20.86
C GLY A 223 -7.66 -8.49 -20.43
N LEU A 224 -6.79 -8.88 -19.49
CA LEU A 224 -5.66 -8.05 -19.06
C LEU A 224 -4.67 -7.86 -20.20
N LYS A 225 -4.31 -6.61 -20.52
CA LYS A 225 -3.40 -6.30 -21.63
C LYS A 225 -1.96 -6.20 -21.18
N GLN A 226 -1.73 -5.69 -19.97
CA GLN A 226 -0.38 -5.59 -19.42
C GLN A 226 -0.38 -5.81 -17.90
N LEU A 227 0.46 -6.74 -17.46
CA LEU A 227 0.81 -6.96 -16.07
C LEU A 227 2.21 -6.41 -15.80
N ARG A 228 2.39 -5.73 -14.67
CA ARG A 228 3.70 -5.30 -14.18
C ARG A 228 3.90 -5.79 -12.77
N ILE A 229 5.16 -6.02 -12.43
CA ILE A 229 5.59 -6.39 -11.11
C ILE A 229 6.37 -5.20 -10.55
N SER A 230 6.11 -4.84 -9.30
CA SER A 230 6.86 -3.78 -8.62
C SER A 230 8.24 -4.27 -8.18
N SER A 231 8.80 -3.71 -7.10
CA SER A 231 10.13 -4.07 -6.64
C SER A 231 10.20 -5.53 -6.20
N ILE A 232 11.23 -6.25 -6.63
CA ILE A 232 11.50 -7.65 -6.21
C ILE A 232 12.93 -7.81 -5.70
N ASP A 233 13.16 -8.84 -4.89
CA ASP A 233 14.51 -9.30 -4.51
C ASP A 233 15.00 -10.27 -5.60
N ALA A 234 16.16 -10.00 -6.21
CA ALA A 234 16.61 -10.72 -7.41
C ALA A 234 16.83 -12.22 -7.15
N ILE A 235 17.32 -12.56 -5.95
CA ILE A 235 17.60 -13.94 -5.54
C ILE A 235 16.33 -14.77 -5.28
N GLU A 236 15.18 -14.11 -5.12
CA GLU A 236 13.89 -14.77 -4.85
C GLU A 236 13.05 -14.94 -6.13
N ILE A 237 13.66 -14.75 -7.31
CA ILE A 237 12.99 -15.03 -8.59
C ILE A 237 12.89 -16.55 -8.74
N ASP A 238 11.68 -17.08 -8.58
CA ASP A 238 11.39 -18.50 -8.77
C ASP A 238 11.27 -18.89 -10.26
N ASP A 239 11.41 -20.18 -10.55
CA ASP A 239 11.37 -20.71 -11.93
C ASP A 239 10.08 -20.36 -12.67
N ALA A 240 8.93 -20.36 -11.98
CA ALA A 240 7.64 -20.05 -12.59
C ALA A 240 7.55 -18.55 -12.93
N LEU A 241 8.13 -17.68 -12.11
CA LEU A 241 8.26 -16.26 -12.42
C LEU A 241 9.20 -16.03 -13.60
N PHE A 242 10.34 -16.73 -13.64
CA PHE A 242 11.28 -16.66 -14.75
C PHE A 242 10.66 -17.12 -16.07
N GLU A 243 9.91 -18.23 -16.06
CA GLU A 243 9.13 -18.69 -17.21
C GLU A 243 8.09 -17.65 -17.66
N ALA A 244 7.38 -17.04 -16.70
CA ALA A 244 6.37 -16.03 -16.98
C ALA A 244 6.95 -14.77 -17.65
N MET A 245 8.26 -14.52 -17.56
CA MET A 245 8.92 -13.42 -18.28
C MET A 245 8.85 -13.57 -19.81
N GLY A 246 8.62 -14.78 -20.32
CA GLY A 246 8.36 -15.01 -21.75
C GLY A 246 6.96 -14.59 -22.21
N GLU A 247 6.04 -14.32 -21.28
CA GLU A 247 4.65 -13.98 -21.63
C GLU A 247 4.54 -12.52 -22.12
N PRO A 248 3.98 -12.26 -23.33
CA PRO A 248 3.93 -10.91 -23.89
C PRO A 248 3.16 -9.87 -23.07
N ARG A 249 2.22 -10.33 -22.23
CA ARG A 249 1.44 -9.47 -21.34
C ARG A 249 2.22 -9.08 -20.08
N LEU A 250 3.24 -9.82 -19.68
CA LEU A 250 4.12 -9.38 -18.59
C LEU A 250 5.10 -8.35 -19.14
N ALA A 251 5.11 -7.15 -18.56
CA ALA A 251 5.98 -6.09 -19.05
C ALA A 251 7.46 -6.49 -18.90
N PRO A 252 8.32 -6.24 -19.91
CA PRO A 252 9.74 -6.53 -19.86
C PRO A 252 10.49 -5.48 -19.02
N PHE A 253 10.10 -5.35 -17.75
CA PHE A 253 10.63 -4.38 -16.81
C PHE A 253 10.67 -5.01 -15.42
N MET A 254 11.84 -4.94 -14.78
CA MET A 254 12.02 -5.37 -13.40
C MET A 254 12.70 -4.27 -12.60
N HIS A 255 12.18 -4.02 -11.40
CA HIS A 255 12.83 -3.15 -10.43
C HIS A 255 13.50 -4.05 -9.38
N LEU A 256 14.83 -4.20 -9.48
CA LEU A 256 15.60 -5.08 -8.61
C LEU A 256 16.16 -4.34 -7.40
N SER A 257 15.92 -4.88 -6.22
CA SER A 257 16.31 -4.27 -4.94
C SER A 257 17.70 -4.72 -4.46
N LEU A 258 18.75 -4.55 -5.28
CA LEU A 258 20.12 -5.03 -4.97
C LEU A 258 20.76 -4.34 -3.75
N GLN A 259 20.54 -3.03 -3.60
CA GLN A 259 21.13 -2.15 -2.57
C GLN A 259 22.64 -1.91 -2.67
N HIS A 260 23.47 -2.93 -2.87
CA HIS A 260 24.93 -2.81 -2.97
C HIS A 260 25.54 -3.93 -3.83
N GLY A 261 26.81 -3.80 -4.21
CA GLY A 261 27.58 -4.82 -4.97
C GLY A 261 28.83 -5.33 -4.26
N ASP A 262 28.87 -5.26 -2.92
CA ASP A 262 30.01 -5.69 -2.11
C ASP A 262 29.50 -6.64 -1.03
N ASP A 263 30.07 -7.84 -0.96
CA ASP A 263 29.61 -8.91 -0.08
C ASP A 263 29.64 -8.54 1.40
N LEU A 264 30.63 -7.76 1.84
CA LEU A 264 30.72 -7.33 3.23
C LEU A 264 29.62 -6.31 3.55
N ILE A 265 29.33 -5.39 2.62
CA ILE A 265 28.24 -4.43 2.79
C ILE A 265 26.87 -5.12 2.71
N LEU A 266 26.66 -6.04 1.77
CA LEU A 266 25.43 -6.83 1.65
C LEU A 266 25.14 -7.62 2.94
N LYS A 267 26.16 -8.27 3.52
CA LYS A 267 26.06 -8.94 4.82
C LYS A 267 25.72 -7.97 5.95
N ARG A 268 26.33 -6.79 6.01
CA ARG A 268 26.01 -5.74 7.01
C ARG A 268 24.59 -5.19 6.85
N MET A 269 24.12 -5.09 5.61
CA MET A 269 22.73 -4.74 5.29
C MET A 269 21.76 -5.87 5.62
N LYS A 270 22.27 -7.08 5.88
CA LYS A 270 21.52 -8.35 6.02
C LYS A 270 20.75 -8.74 4.76
N ARG A 271 21.26 -8.44 3.56
CA ARG A 271 20.65 -8.90 2.30
C ARG A 271 20.69 -10.43 2.19
N ARG A 272 19.77 -10.99 1.40
CA ARG A 272 19.64 -12.43 1.13
C ARG A 272 20.62 -12.98 0.10
N HIS A 273 21.39 -12.09 -0.52
CA HIS A 273 22.29 -12.41 -1.62
C HIS A 273 23.67 -11.81 -1.39
N LEU A 274 24.67 -12.45 -1.98
CA LEU A 274 25.98 -11.89 -2.27
C LEU A 274 25.98 -11.29 -3.67
N ARG A 275 27.08 -10.66 -4.07
CA ARG A 275 27.19 -10.03 -5.39
C ARG A 275 27.00 -11.04 -6.52
N ASP A 276 27.60 -12.22 -6.42
CA ASP A 276 27.61 -13.21 -7.50
C ASP A 276 26.27 -13.99 -7.61
N ASP A 277 25.38 -13.84 -6.63
CA ASP A 277 24.05 -14.47 -6.62
C ASP A 277 22.99 -13.66 -7.40
N ALA A 278 23.24 -12.38 -7.68
CA ALA A 278 22.25 -11.41 -8.18
C ALA A 278 22.60 -10.87 -9.58
#